data_AF-J2IPY4-F1
#
_entry.id   AF-J2IPY4-F1
#
_cell.length_a   1.000
_cell.length_b   1.000
_cell.length_c   1.000
_cell.angle_alpha   90.00
_cell.angle_beta   90.00
_cell.angle_gamma   90.00
#
_symmetry.space_group_name_H-M   'P 1'
#
loop_
_entity.id
_entity.type
_entity.pdbx_description
1 polymer ?
#
loop_
_entity_poly.entity_id
_entity_poly.type
_entity_poly.pdbx_seq_one_letter_code
_entity_poly.pdbx_strand_id
1 'polypeptide(L)'
;MPNGIHVLVGDGFVEPDSDIKIKIDFIEDGSSARVFEIAAELIRAFEDLDSVLITSVDSSMATSLVLEDVQKSSLKIFLRNLLKQADDDALKTLDWKPLVGQYLVKAKYIALKWLDEDVADGQPAGIEDLTDHIRQLASETDVRHLPDYPSINPSRLAQSLDEIQRVKTKFKEGEALTITLDSTDYQVNLKRTWLPSEHLQDVETDRELSNIVDMVLVIRKPDLLGKSQWQFKHGKRAFSAPITDREWLDEFDRGNHPLSPHDALRVRVKHTAKYDEKGNLSEQTEEIVKVLEVIKHQDPPTLI
;
A
#
# COMPACT_ATOMS: atom_id res chain seq x y z
N MET A 1 2.83 34.95 -12.54
CA MET A 1 2.00 35.21 -11.34
C MET A 1 2.79 34.67 -10.15
N PRO A 2 2.98 35.43 -9.05
CA PRO A 2 3.77 34.93 -7.92
C PRO A 2 2.93 33.90 -7.15
N ASN A 3 3.41 32.67 -7.09
CA ASN A 3 2.86 31.61 -6.24
C ASN A 3 3.20 31.95 -4.79
N GLY A 4 2.33 32.69 -4.11
CA GLY A 4 2.38 32.94 -2.68
C GLY A 4 1.26 32.20 -1.96
N ILE A 5 1.51 31.81 -0.71
CA ILE A 5 0.48 31.24 0.17
C ILE A 5 -0.59 32.31 0.43
N HIS A 6 -1.81 32.06 -0.01
CA HIS A 6 -2.96 32.94 0.23
C HIS A 6 -3.68 32.49 1.50
N VAL A 7 -3.54 33.24 2.59
CA VAL A 7 -4.33 33.01 3.82
C VAL A 7 -5.62 33.82 3.70
N LEU A 8 -6.76 33.15 3.49
CA LEU A 8 -8.07 33.79 3.41
C LEU A 8 -8.63 34.04 4.82
N VAL A 9 -9.19 35.23 5.05
CA VAL A 9 -9.83 35.63 6.31
C VAL A 9 -11.25 36.13 6.02
N GLY A 10 -12.26 35.45 6.57
CA GLY A 10 -13.63 35.97 6.73
C GLY A 10 -14.68 35.51 5.71
N ASP A 11 -15.86 35.15 6.27
CA ASP A 11 -17.17 34.82 5.70
C ASP A 11 -17.30 34.81 4.17
N GLY A 12 -17.03 33.62 3.64
CA GLY A 12 -17.06 33.26 2.22
C GLY A 12 -16.19 32.05 1.90
N PHE A 13 -15.64 31.38 2.93
CA PHE A 13 -14.75 30.26 2.75
C PHE A 13 -15.51 29.06 2.21
N VAL A 14 -15.17 28.66 0.99
CA VAL A 14 -15.51 27.36 0.42
C VAL A 14 -14.33 26.44 0.74
N GLU A 15 -14.60 25.38 1.49
CA GLU A 15 -13.60 24.35 1.81
C GLU A 15 -13.01 23.81 0.50
N PRO A 16 -11.68 23.86 0.32
CA PRO A 16 -11.07 23.32 -0.89
C PRO A 16 -11.33 21.82 -0.93
N ASP A 17 -11.47 21.29 -2.14
CA ASP A 17 -11.54 19.86 -2.35
C ASP A 17 -10.20 19.23 -1.92
N SER A 18 -10.22 18.41 -0.87
CA SER A 18 -9.03 17.83 -0.24
C SER A 18 -9.33 16.43 0.29
N ASP A 19 -8.37 15.52 0.18
CA ASP A 19 -8.51 14.13 0.64
C ASP A 19 -8.35 14.02 2.18
N ILE A 20 -7.53 14.90 2.74
CA ILE A 20 -7.13 14.90 4.15
C ILE A 20 -7.22 16.33 4.69
N LYS A 21 -7.78 16.48 5.89
CA LYS A 21 -7.74 17.73 6.65
C LYS A 21 -7.21 17.49 8.05
N ILE A 22 -6.18 18.25 8.43
CA ILE A 22 -5.59 18.23 9.77
C ILE A 22 -6.05 19.48 10.49
N LYS A 23 -6.71 19.32 11.64
CA LYS A 23 -7.12 20.41 12.51
C LYS A 23 -6.43 20.28 13.86
N ILE A 24 -5.61 21.27 14.20
CA ILE A 24 -4.94 21.39 15.50
C ILE A 24 -5.64 22.50 16.28
N ASP A 25 -6.30 22.10 17.37
CA ASP A 25 -6.81 23.02 18.38
C ASP A 25 -5.71 23.25 19.42
N PHE A 26 -5.11 24.44 19.40
CA PHE A 26 -3.97 24.81 20.24
C PHE A 26 -4.34 25.88 21.26
N ILE A 27 -3.57 25.96 22.34
CA ILE A 27 -3.73 27.01 23.35
C ILE A 27 -2.88 28.23 22.96
N GLU A 28 -3.48 29.42 23.01
CA GLU A 28 -2.78 30.68 22.76
C GLU A 28 -1.89 31.07 23.95
N ASP A 29 -0.68 30.52 24.01
CA ASP A 29 0.27 30.76 25.11
C ASP A 29 1.60 31.42 24.67
N GLY A 30 1.62 31.98 23.45
CA GLY A 30 2.72 32.81 22.95
C GLY A 30 3.76 32.09 22.08
N SER A 31 3.82 30.75 22.07
CA SER A 31 4.70 29.99 21.16
C SER A 31 3.94 29.42 19.97
N SER A 32 3.71 30.24 18.95
CA SER A 32 3.04 29.81 17.71
C SER A 32 3.90 28.87 16.86
N ALA A 33 5.23 28.95 16.98
CA ALA A 33 6.17 28.14 16.18
C ALA A 33 5.96 26.63 16.38
N ARG A 34 5.73 26.19 17.63
CA ARG A 34 5.50 24.78 17.97
C ARG A 34 4.30 24.19 17.22
N VAL A 35 3.22 24.96 17.07
CA VAL A 35 2.00 24.49 16.37
C VAL A 35 2.30 24.23 14.89
N PHE A 36 3.12 25.08 14.27
CA PHE A 36 3.57 24.88 12.89
C PHE A 36 4.58 23.73 12.77
N GLU A 37 5.43 23.51 13.77
CA GLU A 37 6.33 22.34 13.82
C GLU A 37 5.53 21.03 13.90
N ILE A 38 4.53 20.95 14.78
CA ILE A 38 3.61 19.82 14.89
C ILE A 38 2.94 19.55 13.54
N ALA A 39 2.39 20.59 12.91
CA ALA A 39 1.78 20.47 11.59
C ALA A 39 2.75 19.94 10.54
N ALA A 40 3.96 20.50 10.45
CA ALA A 40 4.95 20.08 9.47
C ALA A 40 5.41 18.63 9.70
N GLU A 41 5.53 18.20 10.95
CA GLU A 41 5.89 16.81 11.27
C GLU A 41 4.75 15.83 11.01
N LEU A 42 3.49 16.20 11.27
CA LEU A 42 2.34 15.38 10.88
C LEU A 42 2.27 15.19 9.36
N ILE A 43 2.51 16.25 8.58
CA ILE A 43 2.56 16.16 7.12
C ILE A 43 3.65 15.18 6.69
N ARG A 44 4.88 15.33 7.21
CA ARG A 44 5.99 14.41 6.90
C ARG A 44 5.68 12.96 7.30
N ALA A 45 5.12 12.74 8.48
CA ALA A 45 4.74 11.42 8.93
C ALA A 45 3.67 10.78 8.03
N PHE A 46 2.74 11.59 7.50
CA PHE A 46 1.76 11.11 6.51
C PHE A 46 2.36 10.85 5.13
N GLU A 47 3.33 11.66 4.68
CA GLU A 47 4.09 11.39 3.45
C GLU A 47 4.90 10.09 3.56
N ASP A 48 5.56 9.87 4.70
CA ASP A 48 6.32 8.65 4.98
C ASP A 48 5.40 7.43 5.04
N LEU A 49 4.27 7.53 5.74
CA LEU A 49 3.26 6.47 5.77
C LEU A 49 2.72 6.18 4.35
N ASP A 50 2.40 7.20 3.58
CA ASP A 50 1.93 7.06 2.20
C ASP A 50 2.95 6.37 1.29
N SER A 51 4.24 6.66 1.48
CA SER A 51 5.32 5.98 0.76
C SER A 51 5.41 4.49 1.06
N VAL A 52 5.04 4.07 2.28
CA VAL A 52 4.96 2.66 2.67
C VAL A 52 3.67 2.03 2.12
N LEU A 53 2.52 2.68 2.31
CA LEU A 53 1.21 2.18 1.89
C LEU A 53 1.12 1.96 0.38
N ILE A 54 1.68 2.86 -0.43
CA ILE A 54 1.60 2.76 -1.89
C ILE A 54 2.33 1.52 -2.44
N THR A 55 3.35 1.00 -1.73
CA THR A 55 4.08 -0.19 -2.17
C THR A 55 3.22 -1.44 -2.19
N SER A 56 2.21 -1.52 -1.32
CA SER A 56 1.23 -2.61 -1.34
C SER A 56 0.35 -2.56 -2.58
N VAL A 57 0.09 -1.38 -3.14
CA VAL A 57 -0.65 -1.20 -4.40
C VAL A 57 0.29 -1.46 -5.56
N ASP A 58 1.33 -0.65 -5.71
CA ASP A 58 2.29 -0.75 -6.79
C ASP A 58 3.63 -0.13 -6.40
N SER A 59 4.69 -0.94 -6.38
CA SER A 59 6.05 -0.49 -6.07
C SER A 59 6.65 0.51 -7.07
N SER A 60 6.07 0.65 -8.26
CA SER A 60 6.46 1.66 -9.25
C SER A 60 5.74 3.00 -9.08
N MET A 61 4.74 3.06 -8.19
CA MET A 61 4.02 4.30 -7.89
C MET A 61 4.72 5.11 -6.82
N ALA A 62 4.56 6.42 -6.91
CA ALA A 62 4.98 7.38 -5.92
C ALA A 62 3.83 8.33 -5.58
N THR A 63 3.85 8.86 -4.37
CA THR A 63 2.82 9.76 -3.85
C THR A 63 3.49 10.95 -3.15
N SER A 64 2.81 12.08 -3.14
CA SER A 64 3.22 13.30 -2.44
C SER A 64 1.99 14.06 -1.98
N LEU A 65 2.07 14.74 -0.84
CA LEU A 65 1.00 15.60 -0.35
C LEU A 65 1.18 17.03 -0.86
N VAL A 66 0.07 17.64 -1.28
CA VAL A 66 0.05 19.06 -1.66
C VAL A 66 -0.83 19.83 -0.71
N LEU A 67 -0.29 20.94 -0.21
CA LEU A 67 -1.02 21.91 0.60
C LEU A 67 -1.99 22.70 -0.27
N GLU A 68 -3.29 22.57 0.02
CA GLU A 68 -4.35 23.30 -0.66
C GLU A 68 -4.65 24.64 0.04
N ASP A 69 -4.75 24.66 1.39
CA ASP A 69 -5.00 25.89 2.17
C ASP A 69 -4.60 25.76 3.67
N VAL A 70 -4.48 26.90 4.38
CA VAL A 70 -4.19 27.01 5.83
C VAL A 70 -5.03 28.10 6.52
N GLN A 71 -5.70 27.77 7.65
CA GLN A 71 -6.55 28.73 8.40
C GLN A 71 -6.07 29.05 9.83
N LYS A 72 -6.61 30.16 10.38
CA LYS A 72 -6.35 30.67 11.75
C LYS A 72 -7.60 30.55 12.65
N SER A 73 -7.41 30.67 13.97
CA SER A 73 -8.31 30.36 15.11
C SER A 73 -8.23 28.90 15.60
N SER A 74 -7.94 28.00 14.68
CA SER A 74 -7.38 26.64 14.86
C SER A 74 -6.50 26.43 13.63
N LEU A 75 -5.39 25.71 13.73
CA LEU A 75 -4.56 25.48 12.55
C LEU A 75 -5.21 24.36 11.75
N LYS A 76 -5.93 24.72 10.69
CA LYS A 76 -6.51 23.77 9.73
C LYS A 76 -5.63 23.74 8.49
N ILE A 77 -5.34 22.53 8.01
CA ILE A 77 -4.48 22.26 6.87
C ILE A 77 -5.23 21.30 5.97
N PHE A 78 -5.36 21.65 4.70
CA PHE A 78 -6.03 20.84 3.68
C PHE A 78 -4.99 20.23 2.74
N LEU A 79 -5.02 18.92 2.57
CA LEU A 79 -4.01 18.17 1.83
C LEU A 79 -4.67 17.29 0.77
N ARG A 80 -4.05 17.21 -0.41
CA ARG A 80 -4.43 16.30 -1.49
C ARG A 80 -3.27 15.37 -1.84
N ASN A 81 -3.60 14.10 -2.09
CA ASN A 81 -2.66 13.09 -2.56
C ASN A 81 -2.41 13.25 -4.07
N LEU A 82 -1.17 13.53 -4.46
CA LEU A 82 -0.75 13.52 -5.86
C LEU A 82 -0.01 12.23 -6.20
N LEU A 83 -0.62 11.43 -7.07
CA LEU A 83 -0.09 10.14 -7.51
C LEU A 83 0.71 10.28 -8.82
N LYS A 84 1.90 9.70 -8.83
CA LYS A 84 2.82 9.61 -9.98
C LYS A 84 3.20 8.16 -10.23
N GLN A 85 3.46 7.82 -11.49
CA GLN A 85 3.91 6.50 -11.90
C GLN A 85 5.03 6.66 -12.94
N ALA A 86 5.99 5.74 -12.95
CA ALA A 86 7.00 5.69 -14.00
C ALA A 86 6.37 5.34 -15.37
N ASP A 87 6.87 5.96 -16.45
CA ASP A 87 6.25 5.95 -17.79
C ASP A 87 6.16 4.57 -18.49
N ASP A 88 6.80 3.53 -17.94
CA ASP A 88 7.08 2.29 -18.65
C ASP A 88 6.09 1.12 -18.43
N ASP A 89 4.92 1.28 -17.78
CA ASP A 89 4.01 0.10 -17.67
C ASP A 89 2.47 0.29 -17.62
N ALA A 90 1.83 -0.84 -17.92
CA ALA A 90 0.45 -1.26 -18.23
C ALA A 90 -0.83 -0.55 -17.70
N LEU A 91 -0.81 0.56 -16.95
CA LEU A 91 -2.05 1.13 -16.36
C LEU A 91 -2.90 2.02 -17.28
N LYS A 92 -2.71 1.95 -18.60
CA LYS A 92 -3.31 2.86 -19.59
C LYS A 92 -4.83 2.74 -19.80
N THR A 93 -5.54 1.87 -19.07
CA THR A 93 -6.97 1.57 -19.37
C THR A 93 -7.98 1.90 -18.27
N LEU A 94 -7.57 2.47 -17.12
CA LEU A 94 -8.48 2.91 -16.06
C LEU A 94 -7.97 4.24 -15.47
N ASP A 95 -8.87 5.15 -15.10
CA ASP A 95 -8.51 6.27 -14.22
C ASP A 95 -8.31 5.71 -12.81
N TRP A 96 -7.11 5.16 -12.57
CA TRP A 96 -6.76 4.43 -11.36
C TRP A 96 -6.47 5.35 -10.18
N LYS A 97 -6.16 6.62 -10.45
CA LYS A 97 -5.76 7.60 -9.43
C LYS A 97 -6.81 7.80 -8.35
N PRO A 98 -8.12 7.94 -8.65
CA PRO A 98 -9.15 8.04 -7.62
C PRO A 98 -9.24 6.79 -6.72
N LEU A 99 -9.11 5.59 -7.30
CA LEU A 99 -9.18 4.33 -6.54
C LEU A 99 -8.00 4.21 -5.56
N VAL A 100 -6.79 4.53 -6.02
CA VAL A 100 -5.60 4.54 -5.16
C VAL A 100 -5.68 5.65 -4.12
N GLY A 101 -6.20 6.83 -4.47
CA GLY A 101 -6.45 7.91 -3.51
C GLY A 101 -7.38 7.48 -2.38
N GLN A 102 -8.53 6.89 -2.72
CA GLN A 102 -9.48 6.36 -1.73
C GLN A 102 -8.84 5.28 -0.84
N TYR A 103 -8.03 4.39 -1.41
CA TYR A 103 -7.28 3.41 -0.64
C TYR A 103 -6.33 4.06 0.37
N LEU A 104 -5.54 5.05 -0.04
CA LEU A 104 -4.59 5.74 0.85
C LEU A 104 -5.32 6.44 1.99
N VAL A 105 -6.51 6.97 1.76
CA VAL A 105 -7.32 7.60 2.82
C VAL A 105 -7.86 6.56 3.81
N LYS A 106 -8.43 5.46 3.31
CA LYS A 106 -8.93 4.36 4.16
C LYS A 106 -7.82 3.69 4.97
N ALA A 107 -6.67 3.43 4.36
CA ALA A 107 -5.53 2.82 5.05
C ALA A 107 -4.99 3.70 6.18
N LYS A 108 -4.90 5.04 5.98
CA LYS A 108 -4.57 5.98 7.06
C LYS A 108 -5.58 5.94 8.18
N TYR A 109 -6.88 5.87 7.87
CA TYR A 109 -7.94 5.81 8.87
C TYR A 109 -7.77 4.57 9.76
N ILE A 110 -7.55 3.39 9.16
CA ILE A 110 -7.31 2.15 9.91
C ILE A 110 -6.04 2.25 10.76
N ALA A 111 -4.95 2.78 10.20
CA ALA A 111 -3.69 2.94 10.93
C ALA A 111 -3.82 3.88 12.15
N LEU A 112 -4.49 5.03 11.98
CA LEU A 112 -4.75 5.97 13.09
C LEU A 112 -5.62 5.33 14.17
N LYS A 113 -6.66 4.60 13.77
CA LYS A 113 -7.53 3.88 14.70
C LYS A 113 -6.74 2.84 15.48
N TRP A 114 -5.95 2.01 14.80
CA TRP A 114 -5.09 1.00 15.41
C TRP A 114 -4.11 1.60 16.43
N LEU A 115 -3.54 2.79 16.14
CA LEU A 115 -2.65 3.49 17.06
C LEU A 115 -3.34 3.94 18.37
N ASP A 116 -4.65 4.12 18.34
CA ASP A 116 -5.44 4.58 19.48
C ASP A 116 -6.23 3.44 20.18
N GLU A 117 -6.17 2.21 19.66
CA GLU A 117 -6.84 1.04 20.23
C GLU A 117 -6.34 0.73 21.65
N ASP A 118 -7.25 0.24 22.49
CA ASP A 118 -6.92 -0.18 23.85
C ASP A 118 -6.07 -1.45 23.80
N VAL A 119 -4.75 -1.27 23.95
CA VAL A 119 -3.85 -2.37 24.27
C VAL A 119 -4.23 -2.89 25.65
N ALA A 120 -4.98 -4.00 25.71
CA ALA A 120 -5.15 -4.73 26.96
C ALA A 120 -3.77 -5.18 27.43
N ASP A 121 -3.46 -4.95 28.71
CA ASP A 121 -2.18 -5.24 29.35
C ASP A 121 -1.59 -6.59 28.88
N GLY A 122 -0.65 -6.54 27.93
CA GLY A 122 0.04 -7.74 27.45
C GLY A 122 0.55 -7.69 26.02
N GLN A 123 -0.26 -7.29 25.03
CA GLN A 123 0.16 -7.29 23.62
C GLN A 123 -0.69 -6.29 22.83
N PRO A 124 -0.09 -5.32 22.09
CA PRO A 124 -0.82 -4.65 21.02
C PRO A 124 -1.28 -5.70 20.01
N ALA A 125 -2.39 -5.46 19.30
CA ALA A 125 -2.69 -6.22 18.09
C ALA A 125 -1.43 -6.23 17.20
N GLY A 126 -1.05 -7.39 16.67
CA GLY A 126 0.21 -7.53 15.94
C GLY A 126 0.24 -6.53 14.79
N ILE A 127 1.42 -5.97 14.50
CA ILE A 127 1.59 -5.13 13.31
C ILE A 127 1.20 -5.94 12.05
N GLU A 128 1.31 -7.27 12.12
CA GLU A 128 0.93 -8.24 11.12
C GLU A 128 -0.57 -8.14 10.78
N ASP A 129 -1.44 -8.05 11.79
CA ASP A 129 -2.88 -7.90 11.61
C ASP A 129 -3.19 -6.59 10.85
N LEU A 130 -2.46 -5.51 11.17
CA LEU A 130 -2.58 -4.24 10.46
C LEU A 130 -2.09 -4.37 9.01
N THR A 131 -0.96 -5.04 8.77
CA THR A 131 -0.46 -5.24 7.39
C THR A 131 -1.43 -6.07 6.54
N ASP A 132 -2.07 -7.08 7.11
CA ASP A 132 -3.04 -7.92 6.41
C ASP A 132 -4.34 -7.14 6.10
N HIS A 133 -4.85 -6.34 7.04
CA HIS A 133 -5.99 -5.46 6.77
C HIS A 133 -5.70 -4.43 5.67
N ILE A 134 -4.52 -3.81 5.68
CA ILE A 134 -4.13 -2.85 4.64
C ILE A 134 -3.99 -3.55 3.29
N ARG A 135 -3.43 -4.77 3.27
CA ARG A 135 -3.32 -5.58 2.05
C ARG A 135 -4.70 -5.92 1.48
N GLN A 136 -5.65 -6.27 2.33
CA GLN A 136 -7.02 -6.53 1.91
C GLN A 136 -7.67 -5.25 1.33
N LEU A 137 -7.47 -4.09 1.95
CA LEU A 137 -7.91 -2.82 1.36
C LEU A 137 -7.28 -2.57 -0.01
N ALA A 138 -5.99 -2.92 -0.19
CA ALA A 138 -5.30 -2.75 -1.46
C ALA A 138 -5.90 -3.67 -2.53
N SER A 139 -6.22 -4.92 -2.20
CA SER A 139 -6.85 -5.86 -3.14
C SER A 139 -8.25 -5.44 -3.58
N GLU A 140 -9.02 -4.80 -2.70
CA GLU A 140 -10.33 -4.21 -3.02
C GLU A 140 -10.25 -3.08 -4.07
N THR A 141 -9.07 -2.45 -4.25
CA THR A 141 -8.90 -1.42 -5.30
C THR A 141 -8.92 -2.00 -6.72
N ASP A 142 -8.51 -3.26 -6.88
CA ASP A 142 -8.31 -3.97 -8.16
C ASP A 142 -7.53 -3.20 -9.26
N VAL A 143 -6.79 -2.15 -8.89
CA VAL A 143 -6.00 -1.30 -9.80
C VAL A 143 -4.98 -2.11 -10.63
N ARG A 144 -4.38 -3.15 -10.05
CA ARG A 144 -3.38 -3.96 -10.74
C ARG A 144 -3.95 -5.18 -11.47
N HIS A 145 -5.22 -5.54 -11.25
CA HIS A 145 -5.80 -6.82 -11.69
C HIS A 145 -4.92 -8.03 -11.36
N LEU A 146 -4.22 -7.94 -10.22
CA LEU A 146 -3.41 -9.01 -9.68
C LEU A 146 -4.27 -9.86 -8.74
N PRO A 147 -3.98 -11.17 -8.66
CA PRO A 147 -4.64 -12.07 -7.70
C PRO A 147 -4.38 -11.67 -6.23
N ASP A 148 -3.26 -10.99 -5.98
CA ASP A 148 -2.76 -10.64 -4.66
C ASP A 148 -1.87 -9.40 -4.78
N TYR A 149 -1.94 -8.58 -3.74
CA TYR A 149 -1.19 -7.34 -3.60
C TYR A 149 0.02 -7.62 -2.70
N PRO A 150 1.21 -7.05 -2.98
CA PRO A 150 2.39 -7.28 -2.16
C PRO A 150 2.14 -6.92 -0.68
N SER A 151 2.70 -7.72 0.23
CA SER A 151 2.67 -7.41 1.65
C SER A 151 3.52 -6.18 1.96
N ILE A 152 3.04 -5.37 2.91
CA ILE A 152 3.81 -4.27 3.46
C ILE A 152 4.87 -4.83 4.41
N ASN A 153 6.08 -4.27 4.38
CA ASN A 153 7.09 -4.57 5.38
C ASN A 153 6.64 -4.07 6.77
N PRO A 154 6.41 -4.97 7.76
CA PRO A 154 5.88 -4.59 9.06
C PRO A 154 6.78 -3.60 9.82
N SER A 155 8.10 -3.76 9.72
CA SER A 155 9.06 -2.85 10.36
C SER A 155 9.00 -1.44 9.78
N ARG A 156 8.82 -1.31 8.47
CA ARG A 156 8.69 0.01 7.81
C ARG A 156 7.37 0.67 8.14
N LEU A 157 6.29 -0.11 8.18
CA LEU A 157 5.00 0.39 8.65
C LEU A 157 5.12 0.88 10.10
N ALA A 158 5.66 0.05 10.99
CA ALA A 158 5.87 0.42 12.39
C ALA A 158 6.69 1.70 12.55
N GLN A 159 7.82 1.83 11.84
CA GLN A 159 8.64 3.05 11.85
C GLN A 159 7.87 4.29 11.38
N SER A 160 7.07 4.19 10.31
CA SER A 160 6.25 5.32 9.85
C SER A 160 5.18 5.72 10.88
N LEU A 161 4.64 4.75 11.63
CA LEU A 161 3.64 5.00 12.67
C LEU A 161 4.26 5.56 13.96
N ASP A 162 5.51 5.19 14.28
CA ASP A 162 6.28 5.78 15.36
C ASP A 162 6.39 7.30 15.18
N GLU A 163 6.61 7.79 13.95
CA GLU A 163 6.71 9.23 13.69
C GLU A 163 5.41 9.96 14.06
N ILE A 164 4.25 9.41 13.72
CA ILE A 164 2.95 9.96 14.15
C ILE A 164 2.87 10.01 15.68
N GLN A 165 3.27 8.92 16.35
CA GLN A 165 3.24 8.82 17.81
C GLN A 165 4.19 9.81 18.48
N ARG A 166 5.38 10.02 17.94
CA ARG A 166 6.35 11.03 18.41
C ARG A 166 5.76 12.43 18.31
N VAL A 167 5.02 12.75 17.25
CA VAL A 167 4.39 14.07 17.12
C VAL A 167 3.30 14.29 18.18
N LYS A 168 2.52 13.26 18.55
CA LYS A 168 1.52 13.36 19.62
C LYS A 168 2.13 13.85 20.95
N THR A 169 3.37 13.48 21.25
CA THR A 169 4.06 13.90 22.50
C THR A 169 4.32 15.40 22.61
N LYS A 170 4.21 16.15 21.50
CA LYS A 170 4.45 17.60 21.45
C LYS A 170 3.21 18.43 21.78
N PHE A 171 2.05 17.80 21.87
CA PHE A 171 0.80 18.45 22.27
C PHE A 171 0.79 18.70 23.77
N LYS A 172 0.18 19.82 24.17
CA LYS A 172 -0.04 20.19 25.57
C LYS A 172 -1.38 19.64 26.06
N GLU A 173 -1.52 19.55 27.37
CA GLU A 173 -2.81 19.24 27.98
C GLU A 173 -3.86 20.30 27.59
N GLY A 174 -5.05 19.84 27.18
CA GLY A 174 -6.12 20.69 26.69
C GLY A 174 -6.09 20.99 25.19
N GLU A 175 -5.02 20.61 24.49
CA GLU A 175 -4.97 20.66 23.03
C GLU A 175 -5.63 19.43 22.39
N ALA A 176 -6.01 19.56 21.12
CA ALA A 176 -6.70 18.49 20.41
C ALA A 176 -6.24 18.39 18.95
N LEU A 177 -6.28 17.18 18.42
CA LEU A 177 -6.00 16.87 17.03
C LEU A 177 -7.19 16.13 16.41
N THR A 178 -7.77 16.72 15.39
CA THR A 178 -8.80 16.09 14.55
C THR A 178 -8.24 15.91 13.15
N ILE A 179 -8.38 14.71 12.60
CA ILE A 179 -7.97 14.38 11.24
C ILE A 179 -9.22 13.94 10.47
N THR A 180 -9.59 14.69 9.44
CA THR A 180 -10.69 14.33 8.55
C THR A 180 -10.13 13.56 7.36
N LEU A 181 -10.67 12.37 7.10
CA LEU A 181 -10.27 11.45 6.03
C LEU A 181 -11.52 11.12 5.20
N ASP A 182 -11.58 11.57 3.94
CA ASP A 182 -12.74 11.38 3.03
C ASP A 182 -14.09 11.65 3.73
N SER A 183 -14.20 12.84 4.34
CA SER A 183 -15.35 13.32 5.12
C SER A 183 -15.60 12.67 6.50
N THR A 184 -14.75 11.73 6.94
CA THR A 184 -14.85 11.15 8.27
C THR A 184 -13.92 11.86 9.24
N ASP A 185 -14.48 12.55 10.24
CA ASP A 185 -13.71 13.16 11.32
C ASP A 185 -13.22 12.10 12.30
N TYR A 186 -11.90 12.01 12.48
CA TYR A 186 -11.25 11.16 13.45
C TYR A 186 -10.58 12.00 14.53
N GLN A 187 -11.05 11.87 15.77
CA GLN A 187 -10.46 12.54 16.93
C GLN A 187 -9.32 11.70 17.49
N VAL A 188 -8.08 12.17 17.34
CA VAL A 188 -6.89 11.43 17.75
C VAL A 188 -6.76 11.39 19.27
N ASN A 189 -6.46 10.22 19.82
CA ASN A 189 -6.17 10.06 21.23
C ASN A 189 -4.73 10.47 21.56
N LEU A 190 -4.53 11.74 21.92
CA LEU A 190 -3.21 12.30 22.26
C LEU A 190 -2.58 11.70 23.52
N LYS A 191 -3.35 10.98 24.35
CA LYS A 191 -2.83 10.32 25.57
C LYS A 191 -2.23 8.95 25.30
N ARG A 192 -2.53 8.37 24.13
CA ARG A 192 -1.99 7.07 23.70
C ARG A 192 -0.73 7.32 22.88
N THR A 193 0.43 7.25 23.55
CA THR A 193 1.76 7.44 22.97
C THR A 193 2.62 6.19 23.20
N TRP A 194 2.56 5.26 22.27
CA TRP A 194 3.37 4.04 22.27
C TRP A 194 4.08 3.92 20.93
N LEU A 195 5.18 3.18 20.86
CA LEU A 195 5.98 3.04 19.65
C LEU A 195 5.80 1.63 19.07
N PRO A 196 5.02 1.46 17.99
CA PRO A 196 4.87 0.20 17.27
C PRO A 196 6.16 -0.59 17.06
N SER A 197 7.27 0.09 16.74
CA SER A 197 8.53 -0.58 16.47
C SER A 197 9.14 -1.31 17.68
N GLU A 198 8.83 -0.87 18.91
CA GLU A 198 9.30 -1.49 20.16
C GLU A 198 8.58 -2.80 20.48
N HIS A 199 7.46 -3.06 19.82
CA HIS A 199 6.63 -4.25 20.02
C HIS A 199 6.73 -5.26 18.88
N LEU A 200 7.58 -4.98 17.90
CA LEU A 200 8.01 -6.02 16.97
C LEU A 200 8.77 -7.05 17.80
N GLN A 201 8.31 -8.31 17.80
CA GLN A 201 9.22 -9.41 18.14
C GLN A 201 10.42 -9.33 17.18
N ASP A 202 11.53 -10.02 17.45
CA ASP A 202 12.62 -10.16 16.49
C ASP A 202 12.06 -10.84 15.21
N VAL A 203 11.33 -10.09 14.39
CA VAL A 203 10.98 -10.38 13.03
C VAL A 203 12.35 -10.40 12.42
N GLU A 204 12.86 -11.62 12.26
CA GLU A 204 14.07 -11.93 11.54
C GLU A 204 14.16 -10.89 10.44
N THR A 205 15.23 -10.09 10.50
CA THR A 205 15.55 -9.10 9.48
C THR A 205 15.96 -9.83 8.20
N ASP A 206 15.25 -10.90 7.85
CA ASP A 206 15.28 -11.51 6.56
C ASP A 206 14.60 -10.51 5.64
N ARG A 207 15.49 -9.88 4.90
CA ARG A 207 15.31 -8.92 3.83
C ARG A 207 14.46 -9.48 2.68
N GLU A 208 13.65 -10.51 2.91
CA GLU A 208 12.91 -11.31 1.95
C GLU A 208 11.54 -11.68 2.53
N LEU A 209 10.50 -10.98 2.11
CA LEU A 209 9.11 -11.37 2.36
C LEU A 209 8.68 -12.31 1.25
N SER A 210 8.04 -13.43 1.60
CA SER A 210 7.45 -14.30 0.58
C SER A 210 6.01 -14.70 0.91
N ASN A 211 5.17 -14.77 -0.13
CA ASN A 211 3.78 -15.23 -0.04
C ASN A 211 3.52 -16.31 -1.09
N ILE A 212 2.59 -17.23 -0.80
CA ILE A 212 2.23 -18.35 -1.67
C ILE A 212 0.73 -18.33 -1.96
N VAL A 213 0.33 -18.26 -3.24
CA VAL A 213 -1.07 -18.10 -3.66
C VAL A 213 -1.42 -19.05 -4.80
N ASP A 214 -2.66 -19.55 -4.83
CA ASP A 214 -3.18 -20.35 -5.93
C ASP A 214 -3.81 -19.45 -7.01
N MET A 215 -3.43 -19.63 -8.28
CA MET A 215 -3.81 -18.78 -9.42
C MET A 215 -4.13 -19.58 -10.68
N VAL A 216 -4.86 -18.98 -11.63
CA VAL A 216 -5.02 -19.52 -12.99
C VAL A 216 -4.25 -18.65 -14.00
N LEU A 217 -3.22 -19.21 -14.62
CA LEU A 217 -2.33 -18.52 -15.55
C LEU A 217 -2.51 -19.02 -16.98
N VAL A 218 -2.82 -18.14 -17.92
CA VAL A 218 -2.87 -18.48 -19.35
C VAL A 218 -1.46 -18.56 -19.90
N ILE A 219 -1.11 -19.66 -20.54
CA ILE A 219 0.19 -19.87 -21.17
C ILE A 219 0.26 -19.03 -22.45
N ARG A 220 1.19 -18.06 -22.49
CA ARG A 220 1.55 -17.33 -23.70
C ARG A 220 2.61 -18.08 -24.49
N LYS A 221 3.65 -18.55 -23.78
CA LYS A 221 4.75 -19.30 -24.37
C LYS A 221 5.32 -20.26 -23.33
N PRO A 222 5.25 -21.58 -23.56
CA PRO A 222 5.91 -22.54 -22.68
C PRO A 222 7.43 -22.47 -22.85
N ASP A 223 8.18 -22.76 -21.79
CA ASP A 223 9.61 -23.06 -21.93
C ASP A 223 9.78 -24.52 -22.34
N LEU A 224 10.02 -24.74 -23.63
CA LEU A 224 10.20 -26.07 -24.21
C LEU A 224 11.65 -26.57 -24.15
N LEU A 225 12.59 -25.72 -23.73
CA LEU A 225 14.03 -25.99 -23.85
C LEU A 225 14.77 -25.95 -22.49
N GLY A 226 14.08 -25.67 -21.39
CA GLY A 226 14.65 -25.61 -20.03
C GLY A 226 15.68 -24.50 -19.83
N LYS A 227 15.72 -23.51 -20.74
CA LYS A 227 16.73 -22.43 -20.78
C LYS A 227 16.11 -21.05 -20.63
N SER A 228 14.78 -20.97 -20.52
CA SER A 228 14.06 -19.70 -20.48
C SER A 228 12.96 -19.72 -19.42
N GLN A 229 12.40 -18.54 -19.15
CA GLN A 229 11.27 -18.42 -18.22
C GLN A 229 9.97 -18.69 -19.00
N TRP A 230 9.03 -19.39 -18.38
CA TRP A 230 7.70 -19.57 -18.97
C TRP A 230 7.00 -18.22 -19.04
N GLN A 231 6.31 -17.93 -20.14
CA GLN A 231 5.55 -16.69 -20.29
C GLN A 231 4.07 -16.95 -20.02
N PHE A 232 3.55 -16.25 -19.03
CA PHE A 232 2.18 -16.33 -18.60
C PHE A 232 1.44 -15.03 -18.83
N LYS A 233 0.11 -15.14 -18.82
CA LYS A 233 -0.81 -14.02 -18.80
C LYS A 233 -1.84 -14.26 -17.70
N HIS A 234 -2.00 -13.27 -16.83
CA HIS A 234 -3.08 -13.19 -15.85
C HIS A 234 -3.87 -11.90 -16.11
N GLY A 235 -5.15 -12.02 -16.44
CA GLY A 235 -5.95 -10.86 -16.89
C GLY A 235 -5.33 -10.18 -18.11
N LYS A 236 -4.87 -8.92 -17.95
CA LYS A 236 -4.19 -8.15 -19.01
C LYS A 236 -2.66 -8.18 -18.91
N ARG A 237 -2.09 -8.53 -17.75
CA ARG A 237 -0.64 -8.52 -17.50
C ARG A 237 -0.01 -9.79 -18.04
N ALA A 238 1.10 -9.63 -18.76
CA ALA A 238 2.01 -10.72 -19.10
C ALA A 238 3.22 -10.67 -18.16
N PHE A 239 3.68 -11.82 -17.70
CA PHE A 239 4.88 -11.92 -16.88
C PHE A 239 5.62 -13.22 -17.20
N SER A 240 6.88 -13.28 -16.81
CA SER A 240 7.71 -14.47 -16.98
C SER A 240 8.09 -15.01 -15.61
N ALA A 241 7.87 -16.31 -15.40
CA ALA A 241 8.20 -16.98 -14.14
C ALA A 241 8.73 -18.40 -14.43
N PRO A 242 9.61 -18.95 -13.60
CA PRO A 242 10.01 -20.33 -13.71
C PRO A 242 8.93 -21.22 -13.08
N ILE A 243 8.77 -22.42 -13.61
CA ILE A 243 8.12 -23.51 -12.89
C ILE A 243 9.24 -24.29 -12.20
N THR A 244 9.12 -24.51 -10.90
CA THR A 244 10.08 -25.30 -10.11
C THR A 244 9.47 -26.58 -9.55
N ASP A 245 8.21 -26.85 -9.90
CA ASP A 245 7.56 -28.15 -9.73
C ASP A 245 8.23 -29.21 -10.61
N ARG A 246 9.25 -29.87 -10.06
CA ARG A 246 10.05 -30.87 -10.77
C ARG A 246 9.23 -32.08 -11.19
N GLU A 247 8.30 -32.53 -10.35
CA GLU A 247 7.46 -33.70 -10.64
C GLU A 247 6.60 -33.41 -11.87
N TRP A 248 5.96 -32.24 -11.91
CA TRP A 248 5.15 -31.85 -13.05
C TRP A 248 5.97 -31.61 -14.32
N LEU A 249 7.15 -30.97 -14.21
CA LEU A 249 8.04 -30.76 -15.37
C LEU A 249 8.52 -32.07 -15.98
N ASP A 250 8.88 -33.07 -15.15
CA ASP A 250 9.26 -34.40 -15.64
C ASP A 250 8.13 -35.09 -16.40
N GLU A 251 6.87 -34.89 -15.97
CA GLU A 251 5.69 -35.39 -16.68
C GLU A 251 5.43 -34.62 -17.98
N PHE A 252 5.61 -33.30 -17.97
CA PHE A 252 5.48 -32.44 -19.15
C PHE A 252 6.50 -32.82 -20.24
N ASP A 253 7.77 -33.00 -19.89
CA ASP A 253 8.84 -33.38 -20.81
C ASP A 253 8.63 -34.77 -21.43
N ARG A 254 7.94 -35.66 -20.71
CA ARG A 254 7.51 -36.97 -21.21
C ARG A 254 6.27 -36.91 -22.10
N GLY A 255 5.68 -35.73 -22.28
CA GLY A 255 4.50 -35.51 -23.11
C GLY A 255 3.17 -35.87 -22.45
N ASN A 256 3.13 -36.09 -21.13
CA ASN A 256 1.91 -36.45 -20.41
C ASN A 256 0.95 -35.26 -20.24
N HIS A 257 1.49 -34.04 -20.30
CA HIS A 257 0.74 -32.78 -20.28
C HIS A 257 0.95 -32.05 -21.62
N PRO A 258 0.32 -32.48 -22.72
CA PRO A 258 0.43 -31.71 -23.97
C PRO A 258 -0.13 -30.31 -23.70
N LEU A 259 0.58 -29.24 -24.07
CA LEU A 259 0.12 -27.85 -23.88
C LEU A 259 0.10 -27.12 -25.21
N SER A 260 -0.94 -26.34 -25.43
CA SER A 260 -1.04 -25.40 -26.54
C SER A 260 -1.00 -23.97 -26.01
N PRO A 261 -0.52 -23.00 -26.81
CA PRO A 261 -0.72 -21.59 -26.50
C PRO A 261 -2.21 -21.32 -26.23
N HIS A 262 -2.53 -20.52 -25.21
CA HIS A 262 -3.87 -20.24 -24.69
C HIS A 262 -4.50 -21.28 -23.76
N ASP A 263 -3.89 -22.46 -23.59
CA ASP A 263 -4.19 -23.30 -22.42
C ASP A 263 -3.81 -22.54 -21.15
N ALA A 264 -4.45 -22.86 -20.03
CA ALA A 264 -4.15 -22.27 -18.73
C ALA A 264 -3.70 -23.32 -17.73
N LEU A 265 -2.93 -22.90 -16.73
CA LEU A 265 -2.53 -23.73 -15.60
C LEU A 265 -3.14 -23.15 -14.34
N ARG A 266 -3.80 -23.99 -13.54
CA ARG A 266 -4.03 -23.67 -12.13
C ARG A 266 -2.76 -24.01 -11.37
N VAL A 267 -2.15 -23.05 -10.72
CA VAL A 267 -0.81 -23.15 -10.13
C VAL A 267 -0.76 -22.53 -8.75
N ARG A 268 0.24 -22.92 -7.97
CA ARG A 268 0.65 -22.25 -6.76
C ARG A 268 1.88 -21.41 -7.06
N VAL A 269 1.78 -20.10 -6.87
CA VAL A 269 2.83 -19.12 -7.14
C VAL A 269 3.39 -18.61 -5.82
N LYS A 270 4.71 -18.65 -5.68
CA LYS A 270 5.45 -17.96 -4.63
C LYS A 270 5.86 -16.58 -5.17
N HIS A 271 5.41 -15.54 -4.49
CA HIS A 271 5.88 -14.17 -4.69
C HIS A 271 6.93 -13.89 -3.63
N THR A 272 8.10 -13.44 -4.05
CA THR A 272 9.18 -13.04 -3.15
C THR A 272 9.49 -11.57 -3.39
N ALA A 273 9.53 -10.78 -2.33
CA ALA A 273 9.87 -9.37 -2.33
C ALA A 273 11.05 -9.16 -1.38
N LYS A 274 12.18 -8.70 -1.92
CA LYS A 274 13.34 -8.33 -1.11
C LYS A 274 13.39 -6.83 -0.87
N TYR A 275 13.85 -6.46 0.31
CA TYR A 275 13.92 -5.06 0.73
C TYR A 275 15.36 -4.69 1.12
N ASP A 276 15.78 -3.48 0.76
CA ASP A 276 17.08 -2.95 1.18
C ASP A 276 17.08 -2.55 2.67
N GLU A 277 18.23 -2.11 3.20
CA GLU A 277 18.37 -1.67 4.60
C GLU A 277 17.54 -0.42 4.93
N LYS A 278 17.09 0.29 3.90
CA LYS A 278 16.16 1.40 3.99
C LYS A 278 14.72 0.94 3.72
N GLY A 279 14.45 -0.37 3.73
CA GLY A 279 13.14 -0.97 3.48
C GLY A 279 12.46 -0.59 2.17
N ASN A 280 13.22 -0.20 1.15
CA ASN A 280 12.71 -0.06 -0.21
C ASN A 280 12.75 -1.43 -0.89
N LEU A 281 11.74 -1.73 -1.72
CA LEU A 281 11.72 -2.94 -2.53
C LEU A 281 12.92 -2.93 -3.49
N SER A 282 13.83 -3.89 -3.33
CA SER A 282 15.04 -4.04 -4.14
C SER A 282 14.88 -5.08 -5.24
N GLU A 283 14.16 -6.16 -4.96
CA GLU A 283 13.95 -7.25 -5.90
C GLU A 283 12.54 -7.82 -5.70
N GLN A 284 11.86 -8.15 -6.80
CA GLN A 284 10.60 -8.90 -6.75
C GLN A 284 10.71 -10.06 -7.74
N THR A 285 10.45 -11.27 -7.26
CA THR A 285 10.46 -12.49 -8.06
C THR A 285 9.16 -13.26 -7.89
N GLU A 286 8.79 -13.95 -8.96
CA GLU A 286 7.57 -14.75 -9.05
C GLU A 286 8.00 -16.15 -9.49
N GLU A 287 7.61 -17.18 -8.75
CA GLU A 287 8.00 -18.57 -8.99
C GLU A 287 6.78 -19.49 -8.89
N ILE A 288 6.55 -20.33 -9.89
CA ILE A 288 5.51 -21.36 -9.82
C ILE A 288 6.07 -22.57 -9.10
N VAL A 289 5.68 -22.74 -7.84
CA VAL A 289 6.17 -23.83 -6.98
C VAL A 289 5.35 -25.11 -7.11
N LYS A 290 4.13 -25.03 -7.66
CA LYS A 290 3.30 -26.21 -7.93
C LYS A 290 2.34 -26.01 -9.09
N VAL A 291 2.17 -27.00 -9.95
CA VAL A 291 1.07 -27.05 -10.93
C VAL A 291 -0.03 -27.96 -10.38
N LEU A 292 -1.23 -27.40 -10.24
CA LEU A 292 -2.39 -28.07 -9.64
C LEU A 292 -3.31 -28.67 -10.70
N GLU A 293 -3.43 -28.02 -11.87
CA GLU A 293 -4.33 -28.45 -12.93
C GLU A 293 -3.94 -27.84 -14.29
N VAL A 294 -4.17 -28.59 -15.37
CA VAL A 294 -4.10 -28.10 -16.75
C VAL A 294 -5.52 -27.84 -17.27
N ILE A 295 -5.79 -26.61 -17.66
CA ILE A 295 -7.09 -26.15 -18.17
C ILE A 295 -6.97 -25.93 -19.67
N LYS A 296 -7.68 -26.74 -20.46
CA LYS A 296 -7.66 -26.67 -21.92
C LYS A 296 -8.50 -25.53 -22.47
N HIS A 297 -7.97 -24.82 -23.46
CA HIS A 297 -8.78 -23.90 -24.24
C HIS A 297 -9.78 -24.73 -25.08
N GLN A 298 -11.08 -24.52 -24.88
CA GLN A 298 -12.09 -25.12 -25.75
C GLN A 298 -12.11 -24.32 -27.06
N ASP A 299 -11.76 -24.96 -28.17
CA ASP A 299 -12.03 -24.39 -29.49
C ASP A 299 -13.53 -24.10 -29.63
N PRO A 300 -13.94 -22.98 -30.22
CA PRO A 300 -15.35 -22.74 -30.50
C PRO A 300 -15.90 -23.91 -31.34
N PRO A 301 -17.12 -24.40 -31.07
CA PRO A 301 -17.69 -25.50 -31.83
C PRO A 301 -17.69 -25.12 -33.31
N THR A 302 -17.11 -25.99 -34.14
CA THR A 302 -17.13 -25.84 -35.58
C THR A 302 -18.59 -25.78 -36.02
N LEU A 303 -19.03 -24.61 -36.51
CA LEU A 303 -20.33 -24.48 -37.16
C LEU A 303 -20.29 -25.35 -38.42
N ILE A 304 -20.95 -26.50 -38.36
CA ILE A 304 -21.28 -27.35 -39.53
C ILE A 304 -22.52 -26.74 -40.20
#